data_AF-A0A357I784-F1
#
_entry.id   AF-A0A357I784-F1
#
_cell.length_a   1.000
_cell.length_b   1.000
_cell.length_c   1.000
_cell.angle_alpha   90.00
_cell.angle_beta   90.00
_cell.angle_gamma   90.00
#
_symmetry.space_group_name_H-M   'P 1'
#
loop_
_entity.id
_entity.type
_entity.pdbx_description
1 polymer ?
#
loop_
_entity_poly.entity_id
_entity_poly.type
_entity_poly.pdbx_seq_one_letter_code
_entity_poly.pdbx_strand_id
1 'polypeptide(L)'
;MAQHCCLVYPDSRSPQRWEFTTDTVNLSNTIEMNSAETMISAAKNDWGLIYLPEVILQEELSQGQLRPVLPALYSHPYRTCMYYLKADFVPKKVRALVDFLKEQQGSD
;
A
#
# COMPACT_ATOMS: atom_id res chain seq x y z
N MET A 1 7.83 19.38 12.87
CA MET A 1 7.34 18.01 12.61
C MET A 1 8.53 17.05 12.56
N ALA A 2 9.24 16.87 13.69
CA ALA A 2 10.53 16.18 13.75
C ALA A 2 10.55 14.96 14.69
N GLN A 3 9.38 14.46 15.11
CA GLN A 3 9.29 13.47 16.19
C GLN A 3 8.63 12.14 15.83
N HIS A 4 8.06 11.99 14.63
CA HIS A 4 7.49 10.71 14.22
C HIS A 4 8.47 9.97 13.30
N CYS A 5 8.75 8.72 13.65
CA CYS A 5 9.48 7.83 12.75
C CYS A 5 8.57 7.46 11.57
N CYS A 6 9.11 7.41 10.37
CA CYS A 6 8.37 6.98 9.18
C CYS A 6 8.66 5.50 8.94
N LEU A 7 7.64 4.66 9.04
CA LEU A 7 7.77 3.24 8.74
C LEU A 7 7.67 3.08 7.22
N VAL A 8 8.70 2.52 6.61
CA VAL A 8 8.79 2.40 5.16
C VAL A 8 8.92 0.94 4.76
N TYR A 9 8.21 0.57 3.70
CA TYR A 9 8.46 -0.71 3.05
C TYR A 9 9.82 -0.62 2.34
N PRO A 10 10.70 -1.63 2.43
CA PRO A 10 11.98 -1.62 1.74
C PRO A 10 11.73 -1.66 0.22
N ASP A 11 11.67 -0.47 -0.38
CA ASP A 11 11.66 -0.31 -1.83
C ASP A 11 13.07 0.03 -2.31
N SER A 12 13.53 -0.72 -3.30
CA SER A 12 14.87 -0.59 -3.88
C SER A 12 15.12 0.74 -4.58
N ARG A 13 14.08 1.52 -4.91
CA ARG A 13 14.21 2.72 -5.75
C ARG A 13 14.29 4.02 -4.95
N SER A 14 13.56 4.18 -3.84
CA SER A 14 13.60 5.41 -3.02
C SER A 14 13.00 5.19 -1.63
N PRO A 15 13.73 4.55 -0.68
CA PRO A 15 13.21 4.21 0.64
C PRO A 15 12.91 5.44 1.53
N GLN A 16 13.41 6.62 1.18
CA GLN A 16 13.28 7.85 1.98
C GLN A 16 12.33 8.89 1.36
N ARG A 17 11.38 8.46 0.53
CA ARG A 17 10.46 9.38 -0.15
C ARG A 17 9.06 8.80 -0.23
N TRP A 18 8.07 9.62 0.14
CA TRP A 18 6.68 9.37 -0.17
C TRP A 18 6.24 10.28 -1.31
N GLU A 19 5.69 9.67 -2.36
CA GLU A 19 5.23 10.36 -3.55
C GLU A 19 3.70 10.40 -3.56
N PHE A 20 3.15 11.62 -3.55
CA PHE A 20 1.74 11.93 -3.67
C PHE A 20 1.46 12.53 -5.06
N THR A 21 0.21 12.65 -5.45
CA THR A 21 -0.18 13.18 -6.77
C THR A 21 0.31 14.61 -6.99
N THR A 22 0.31 15.44 -5.95
CA THR A 22 0.67 16.87 -6.03
C THR A 22 2.04 17.18 -5.43
N ASP A 23 2.56 16.31 -4.56
CA ASP A 23 3.68 16.63 -3.69
C ASP A 23 4.56 15.41 -3.43
N THR A 24 5.80 15.70 -3.02
CA THR A 24 6.76 14.68 -2.62
C THR A 24 7.29 15.02 -1.24
N VAL A 25 7.19 14.09 -0.31
CA VAL A 25 7.69 14.25 1.07
C VAL A 25 8.97 13.44 1.23
N ASN A 26 10.08 14.12 1.51
CA ASN A 26 11.33 13.47 1.88
C ASN A 26 11.32 13.11 3.37
N LEU A 27 11.72 11.88 3.68
CA LEU A 27 11.71 11.32 5.02
C LEU A 27 13.12 11.40 5.60
N SER A 28 13.26 11.94 6.80
CA SER A 28 14.55 12.08 7.49
C SER A 28 14.82 10.98 8.51
N ASN A 29 13.77 10.32 9.02
CA ASN A 29 13.89 9.29 10.05
C ASN A 29 13.00 8.08 9.68
N THR A 30 13.61 7.04 9.10
CA THR A 30 12.88 5.88 8.57
C THR A 30 13.27 4.58 9.27
N ILE A 31 12.28 3.73 9.55
CA ILE A 31 12.48 2.32 9.93
C ILE A 31 11.94 1.45 8.80
N GLU A 32 12.78 0.55 8.30
CA GLU A 32 12.38 -0.41 7.28
C GLU A 32 11.62 -1.58 7.90
N MET A 33 10.46 -1.89 7.33
CA MET A 33 9.65 -3.05 7.71
C MET A 33 9.13 -3.74 6.45
N ASN A 34 9.31 -5.05 6.35
CA ASN A 34 8.95 -5.82 5.17
C ASN A 34 7.54 -6.43 5.20
N SER A 35 6.72 -6.05 6.19
CA SER A 35 5.35 -6.53 6.34
C SER A 35 4.40 -5.38 6.65
N ALA A 36 3.33 -5.27 5.84
CA ALA A 36 2.27 -4.29 6.06
C ALA A 36 1.59 -4.49 7.42
N GLU A 37 1.38 -5.75 7.85
CA GLU A 37 0.77 -6.06 9.15
C GLU A 37 1.63 -5.56 10.32
N THR A 38 2.95 -5.72 10.23
CA THR A 38 3.88 -5.21 11.24
C THR A 38 3.89 -3.68 11.27
N MET A 39 3.86 -3.04 10.10
CA MET A 39 3.78 -1.59 9.98
C MET A 39 2.50 -1.03 10.60
N ILE A 40 1.35 -1.65 10.31
CA ILE A 40 0.05 -1.27 10.87
C ILE A 40 0.05 -1.43 12.39
N SER A 41 0.54 -2.57 12.89
CA SER A 41 0.65 -2.81 14.32
C SER A 41 1.55 -1.77 15.01
N ALA A 42 2.70 -1.44 14.43
CA ALA A 42 3.60 -0.43 14.97
C ALA A 42 2.96 0.97 14.95
N ALA A 43 2.29 1.37 13.87
CA ALA A 43 1.57 2.64 13.78
C ALA A 43 0.46 2.75 14.82
N LYS A 44 -0.29 1.67 15.07
CA LYS A 44 -1.33 1.60 16.12
C LYS A 44 -0.77 1.76 17.53
N ASN A 45 0.52 1.47 17.74
CA ASN A 45 1.21 1.61 19.02
C ASN A 45 2.00 2.94 19.11
N ASP A 46 1.73 3.91 18.23
CA ASP A 46 2.39 5.22 18.17
C ASP A 46 3.88 5.19 17.79
N TRP A 47 4.36 4.11 17.16
CA TRP A 47 5.78 4.01 16.78
C TRP A 47 6.13 4.88 15.57
N GLY A 48 5.13 5.30 14.78
CA GLY A 48 5.40 6.09 13.60
C GLY A 48 4.23 6.26 12.65
N LEU A 49 4.53 6.90 11.53
CA LEU A 49 3.63 7.11 10.40
C LEU A 49 3.85 6.02 9.35
N ILE A 50 2.77 5.59 8.72
CA ILE A 50 2.77 4.62 7.62
C ILE A 50 2.18 5.23 6.36
N TYR A 51 2.66 4.78 5.21
CA TYR A 51 2.11 5.11 3.91
C TYR A 51 1.81 3.82 3.16
N LEU A 52 0.54 3.39 3.21
CA LEU A 52 0.03 2.15 2.61
C LEU A 52 -1.27 2.44 1.85
N PRO A 53 -1.64 1.60 0.86
CA PRO A 53 -2.94 1.70 0.19
C PRO A 53 -4.10 1.63 1.19
N GLU A 54 -5.08 2.53 1.03
CA GLU A 54 -6.24 2.64 1.93
C GLU A 54 -7.03 1.34 2.06
N VAL A 55 -7.11 0.54 0.99
CA VAL A 55 -7.78 -0.77 0.99
C VAL A 55 -7.28 -1.72 2.09
N ILE A 56 -6.01 -1.61 2.48
CA ILE A 56 -5.39 -2.44 3.53
C ILE A 56 -5.69 -1.86 4.92
N LEU A 57 -6.02 -0.57 5.02
CA LEU A 57 -6.22 0.16 6.26
C LEU A 57 -7.70 0.35 6.63
N GLN A 58 -8.63 -0.16 5.80
CA GLN A 58 -10.06 0.13 5.96
C GLN A 58 -10.61 -0.26 7.33
N GLU A 59 -10.21 -1.41 7.86
CA GLU A 59 -10.68 -1.88 9.17
C GLU A 59 -10.22 -0.92 10.28
N GLU A 60 -8.94 -0.60 10.31
CA GLU A 60 -8.28 0.21 11.33
C GLU A 60 -8.73 1.67 11.27
N LEU A 61 -8.98 2.20 10.07
CA LEU A 61 -9.57 3.51 9.86
C LEU A 61 -11.02 3.54 10.33
N SER A 62 -11.83 2.51 10.00
CA SER A 62 -13.23 2.43 10.41
C SER A 62 -13.39 2.30 11.93
N GLN A 63 -12.45 1.60 12.59
CA GLN A 63 -12.40 1.43 14.04
C GLN A 63 -11.75 2.62 14.76
N GLY A 64 -11.25 3.62 14.03
CA GLY A 64 -10.58 4.80 14.59
C GLY A 64 -9.24 4.52 15.26
N GLN A 65 -8.66 3.33 15.02
CA GLN A 65 -7.36 2.91 15.52
C GLN A 65 -6.21 3.59 14.77
N LEU A 66 -6.45 3.91 13.50
CA LEU A 66 -5.56 4.75 12.69
C LEU A 66 -6.31 6.01 12.26
N ARG A 67 -5.55 7.08 12.00
CA ARG A 67 -6.11 8.37 11.57
C ARG A 67 -5.27 8.97 10.44
N PRO A 68 -5.90 9.53 9.40
CA PRO A 68 -5.17 10.20 8.34
C PRO A 68 -4.54 11.49 8.87
N VAL A 69 -3.22 11.61 8.71
CA VAL A 69 -2.43 12.79 9.15
C VAL A 69 -2.21 13.81 8.04
N LEU A 70 -2.39 13.39 6.78
CA LEU A 70 -2.22 14.22 5.58
C LEU A 70 -3.45 14.07 4.66
N PRO A 71 -4.66 14.47 5.12
CA PRO A 71 -5.91 14.18 4.39
C PRO A 71 -6.03 14.88 3.02
N ALA A 72 -5.21 15.91 2.77
CA ALA A 72 -5.18 16.62 1.49
C ALA A 72 -4.25 15.96 0.45
N LEU A 73 -3.42 14.98 0.88
CA LEU A 73 -2.45 14.33 0.01
C LEU A 73 -2.90 12.91 -0.32
N TYR A 74 -2.99 12.62 -1.62
CA TYR A 74 -3.41 11.33 -2.13
C TYR A 74 -2.27 10.64 -2.88
N SER A 75 -2.21 9.32 -2.74
CA SER A 75 -1.28 8.50 -3.51
C SER A 75 -1.72 8.45 -4.98
N HIS A 76 -0.76 8.17 -5.86
CA HIS A 76 -1.11 7.79 -7.22
C HIS A 76 -1.96 6.51 -7.20
N PRO A 77 -2.97 6.39 -8.09
CA PRO A 77 -3.80 5.20 -8.15
C PRO A 77 -2.93 3.96 -8.37
N TYR A 78 -3.02 3.02 -7.44
CA TYR A 78 -2.31 1.75 -7.53
C TYR A 78 -2.94 0.88 -8.61
N ARG A 79 -2.13 0.37 -9.54
CA ARG A 79 -2.57 -0.58 -10.56
C ARG A 79 -2.23 -2.00 -10.12
N THR A 80 -3.26 -2.80 -9.83
CA THR A 80 -3.09 -4.24 -9.62
C THR A 80 -2.96 -4.95 -10.95
N CYS A 81 -1.88 -5.70 -11.15
CA CYS A 81 -1.63 -6.48 -12.36
C CYS A 81 -1.59 -7.97 -12.03
N MET A 82 -2.23 -8.80 -12.85
CA MET A 82 -2.09 -10.25 -12.80
C MET A 82 -1.06 -10.69 -13.83
N TYR A 83 -0.05 -11.43 -13.39
CA TYR A 83 0.99 -11.99 -14.26
C TYR A 83 0.84 -13.50 -14.35
N TYR A 84 0.96 -14.03 -15.57
CA TYR A 84 1.06 -15.46 -15.83
C TYR A 84 2.14 -15.70 -16.90
N LEU A 85 2.74 -16.88 -16.88
CA LEU A 85 3.77 -17.24 -17.85
C LEU A 85 3.21 -17.19 -19.27
N LYS A 86 3.94 -16.52 -20.16
CA LYS A 86 3.64 -16.56 -21.58
C LYS A 86 3.83 -18.00 -22.08
N ALA A 87 2.74 -18.63 -22.46
CA ALA A 87 2.72 -19.96 -23.05
C ALA A 87 1.95 -19.90 -24.38
N ASP A 88 2.34 -20.69 -25.37
CA ASP A 88 1.62 -20.80 -26.65
C ASP A 88 0.15 -21.19 -26.45
N PHE A 89 -0.13 -21.93 -25.36
CA PHE A 89 -1.46 -22.27 -24.94
C PHE A 89 -1.67 -21.93 -23.45
N VAL A 90 -2.52 -20.96 -23.17
CA VAL A 90 -2.96 -20.67 -21.79
C VAL A 90 -3.98 -21.74 -21.36
N PRO A 91 -3.72 -22.54 -20.33
CA PRO A 91 -4.65 -23.57 -19.89
C PRO A 91 -6.02 -22.98 -19.53
N LYS A 92 -7.11 -23.68 -19.89
CA LYS A 92 -8.48 -23.21 -19.62
C LYS A 92 -8.73 -22.86 -18.16
N LYS A 93 -8.12 -23.60 -17.23
CA LYS A 93 -8.19 -23.32 -15.78
C LYS A 93 -7.62 -21.95 -15.39
N VAL A 94 -6.56 -21.49 -16.06
CA VAL A 94 -5.93 -20.18 -15.80
C VAL A 94 -6.83 -19.08 -16.36
N ARG A 95 -7.39 -19.27 -17.57
CA ARG A 95 -8.35 -18.31 -18.13
C ARG A 95 -9.60 -18.19 -17.24
N ALA A 96 -10.19 -19.31 -16.85
CA ALA A 96 -11.35 -19.32 -15.96
C ALA A 96 -11.07 -18.60 -14.63
N LEU A 97 -9.87 -18.79 -14.04
CA LEU A 97 -9.48 -18.06 -12.84
C LEU A 97 -9.31 -16.56 -13.09
N VAL A 98 -8.67 -16.16 -14.19
CA VAL A 98 -8.51 -14.74 -14.54
C VAL A 98 -9.86 -14.09 -14.80
N ASP A 99 -10.75 -14.76 -15.52
CA ASP A 99 -12.09 -14.27 -15.81
C ASP A 99 -12.90 -14.12 -14.51
N PHE A 100 -12.89 -15.14 -13.65
CA PHE A 100 -13.50 -15.07 -12.32
C PHE A 100 -12.97 -13.90 -11.48
N LEU A 101 -11.65 -13.72 -11.43
CA LEU A 101 -11.04 -12.63 -10.67
C LEU A 101 -11.37 -11.25 -11.28
N LYS A 102 -11.52 -11.14 -12.61
CA LYS A 102 -11.99 -9.90 -13.24
C LYS A 102 -13.43 -9.57 -12.87
N GLU A 103 -14.31 -10.57 -12.82
CA GLU A 103 -15.70 -10.40 -12.41
C GLU A 103 -15.79 -9.96 -10.94
N GLN A 104 -14.95 -10.52 -10.05
CA GLN A 104 -14.90 -10.13 -8.64
C GLN A 104 -14.29 -8.74 -8.40
N GLN A 105 -13.38 -8.29 -9.26
CA GLN A 105 -12.80 -6.94 -9.22
C GLN A 105 -13.69 -5.90 -9.94
N GLY A 106 -14.87 -6.33 -10.44
CA GLY A 106 -15.85 -5.50 -11.12
C GLY A 106 -16.94 -5.00 -10.18
N SER A 107 -16.64 -3.95 -9.42
CA SER A 107 -17.61 -2.88 -9.15
C SER A 107 -16.81 -1.59 -8.96
N ASP A 108 -16.65 -0.87 -10.05
CA ASP A 108 -16.73 0.59 -10.01
C ASP A 108 -18.19 0.96 -9.69
#